data_AF-A0A093UTL7-F1
#
_entry.id   AF-A0A093UTL7-F1
#
_cell.length_a   1.000
_cell.length_b   1.000
_cell.length_c   1.000
_cell.angle_alpha   90.00
_cell.angle_beta   90.00
_cell.angle_gamma   90.00
#
_symmetry.space_group_name_H-M   'P 1'
#
loop_
_entity.id
_entity.type
_entity.pdbx_description
1 polymer ?
#
loop_
_entity_poly.entity_id
_entity_poly.type
_entity_poly.pdbx_seq_one_letter_code
_entity_poly.pdbx_strand_id
1 'polypeptide(L)'
;MRRIRSGRWLDVATLGAGGYAVLESACLKYLVEGLPNPTKQHPQLWAFVGSTQKNKHLHDLFPASTFTRADSGTIRLRGDEATAASDTPVLFADGDPWNAPVLPDSSLASGDRRRSCPACSAIAGSALQSEAFSAVTTFPSEVSRGNLKGLLETCSQDLSGAQLQGFLQSAMMCLAKTHSYTYNFVRATRTQSIPANLGDSVGDFYQKCIEVELPDLDAARFIASALIMDHYSPEMPLMDPTLVFQTLYRPMILATNPFPPNTLVNLIESEMAIEFPHLANYTSLDQRKRLMTANNGHYSAIKSNRIYLYCLVHTAQHFPPCDHALCDLCAQRFGSISVDTEYQFTLDQCLVCCDTTSMIIDVLLPTMDPSILAIDGGGVRGEYLGDCRLQDVFDLDVSTSSGGLTDFGLRALNLLIQECAAIFDRLARCLFEKRRRPAFLWLPPSILGRIRQWYLWWRHDSCYNGSVFDDILQQLYGN
;
A
#
# COMPACT_ATOMS: atom_id res chain seq x y z
N MET A 1 -16.97 1.53 37.10
CA MET A 1 -16.04 2.21 36.18
C MET A 1 -14.65 2.17 36.77
N ARG A 2 -13.63 1.72 36.02
CA ARG A 2 -12.23 1.85 36.45
C ARG A 2 -11.88 3.34 36.42
N ARG A 3 -11.34 3.89 37.51
CA ARG A 3 -10.90 5.28 37.58
C ARG A 3 -9.82 5.50 36.51
N ILE A 4 -9.95 6.55 35.69
CA ILE A 4 -8.95 6.95 34.71
C ILE A 4 -7.67 7.31 35.48
N ARG A 5 -6.66 6.43 35.41
CA ARG A 5 -5.43 6.59 36.20
C ARG A 5 -4.52 7.61 35.54
N SER A 6 -4.51 8.84 36.04
CA SER A 6 -3.47 9.83 35.75
C SER A 6 -2.14 9.40 36.34
N GLY A 7 -1.04 9.77 35.67
CA GLY A 7 0.29 9.36 36.10
C GLY A 7 1.43 10.07 35.36
N ARG A 8 2.66 9.73 35.74
CA ARG A 8 3.85 10.05 34.94
C ARG A 8 3.69 9.41 33.57
N TRP A 9 4.05 10.11 32.50
CA TRP A 9 3.99 9.57 31.14
C TRP A 9 5.35 9.55 30.47
N LEU A 10 6.02 10.71 30.43
CA LEU A 10 7.35 10.84 29.86
C LEU A 10 8.29 11.45 30.89
N ASP A 11 9.42 10.79 31.13
CA ASP A 11 10.51 11.34 31.95
C ASP A 11 11.78 11.45 31.10
N VAL A 12 12.52 12.54 31.29
CA VAL A 12 13.88 12.66 30.77
C VAL A 12 14.85 12.21 31.85
N ALA A 13 15.69 11.23 31.54
CA ALA A 13 16.69 10.67 32.46
C ALA A 13 18.10 10.73 31.86
N THR A 14 19.11 10.88 32.70
CA THR A 14 20.52 10.83 32.28
C THR A 14 21.03 9.40 32.15
N LEU A 15 21.84 9.17 31.12
CA LEU A 15 22.56 7.95 30.80
C LEU A 15 24.06 8.22 30.96
N GLY A 16 24.58 8.07 32.18
CA GLY A 16 26.00 8.30 32.48
C GLY A 16 26.45 9.74 32.17
N ALA A 17 27.75 9.92 31.89
CA ALA A 17 28.42 11.22 31.78
C ALA A 17 28.12 12.04 30.50
N GLY A 18 26.97 11.82 29.86
CA GLY A 18 26.61 12.64 28.70
C GLY A 18 25.45 12.18 27.83
N GLY A 19 24.81 11.04 28.12
CA GLY A 19 23.63 10.59 27.37
C GLY A 19 22.31 11.01 28.03
N TYR A 20 21.25 11.11 27.23
CA TYR A 20 19.87 11.26 27.73
C TYR A 20 19.00 10.10 27.21
N ALA A 21 18.02 9.70 28.01
CA ALA A 21 16.97 8.75 27.66
C ALA A 21 15.60 9.38 27.93
N VAL A 22 14.63 9.01 27.09
CA VAL A 22 13.22 9.22 27.37
C VAL A 22 12.68 7.92 27.96
N LEU A 23 12.13 8.00 29.17
CA LEU A 23 11.42 6.91 29.81
C LEU A 23 9.93 7.09 29.51
N GLU A 24 9.32 6.06 28.95
CA GLU A 24 7.88 6.00 28.70
C GLU A 24 7.23 5.10 29.74
N SER A 25 6.27 5.62 30.48
CA SER A 25 5.41 4.79 31.32
C SER A 25 4.24 4.21 30.52
N ALA A 26 3.62 3.16 31.05
CA ALA A 26 2.40 2.59 30.48
C ALA A 26 1.13 3.47 30.66
N CYS A 27 1.25 4.71 31.17
CA CYS A 27 0.11 5.58 31.48
C CYS A 27 -0.83 5.82 30.28
N LEU A 28 -0.29 6.15 29.09
CA LEU A 28 -1.10 6.35 27.89
C LEU A 28 -1.93 5.10 27.55
N LYS A 29 -1.30 3.92 27.59
CA LYS A 29 -1.98 2.65 27.35
C LYS A 29 -3.12 2.43 28.35
N TYR A 30 -2.88 2.65 29.63
CA TYR A 30 -3.90 2.47 30.66
C TYR A 30 -5.04 3.49 30.58
N LEU A 31 -4.75 4.73 30.15
CA LEU A 31 -5.77 5.75 29.93
C LEU A 31 -6.68 5.38 28.76
N VAL A 32 -6.09 4.95 27.64
CA VAL A 32 -6.83 4.51 26.45
C VAL A 32 -7.65 3.25 26.74
N GLU A 33 -7.07 2.24 27.40
CA GLU A 33 -7.81 1.04 27.87
C GLU A 33 -8.89 1.35 28.91
N GLY A 34 -8.78 2.48 29.60
CA GLY A 34 -9.75 2.98 30.57
C GLY A 34 -10.95 3.68 29.94
N LEU A 35 -10.89 4.04 28.65
CA LEU A 35 -11.99 4.64 27.93
C LEU A 35 -13.14 3.64 27.74
N PRO A 36 -14.41 4.07 27.84
CA PRO A 36 -15.58 3.19 27.61
C PRO A 36 -15.55 2.44 26.28
N ASN A 37 -15.12 3.09 25.20
CA ASN A 37 -15.00 2.51 23.87
C ASN A 37 -13.78 3.08 23.12
N PRO A 38 -12.58 2.53 23.31
CA PRO A 38 -11.33 3.09 22.77
C PRO A 38 -11.26 3.13 21.23
N THR A 39 -12.07 2.31 20.55
CA THR A 39 -12.14 2.25 19.08
C THR A 39 -13.19 3.19 18.49
N LYS A 40 -14.16 3.66 19.28
CA LYS A 40 -15.24 4.55 18.81
C LYS A 40 -15.17 5.96 19.39
N GLN A 41 -14.41 6.16 20.46
CA GLN A 41 -14.14 7.48 21.01
C GLN A 41 -12.91 8.08 20.34
N HIS A 42 -12.98 9.40 20.08
CA HIS A 42 -11.98 10.21 19.40
C HIS A 42 -11.30 11.18 20.40
N PRO A 43 -10.34 10.70 21.22
CA PRO A 43 -9.72 11.52 22.24
C PRO A 43 -8.93 12.69 21.66
N GLN A 44 -9.05 13.84 22.30
CA GLN A 44 -8.17 14.97 22.06
C GLN A 44 -6.98 14.91 23.02
N LEU A 45 -5.76 15.18 22.55
CA LEU A 45 -4.58 15.27 23.39
C LEU A 45 -4.06 16.71 23.47
N TRP A 46 -4.12 17.31 24.65
CA TRP A 46 -3.67 18.69 24.87
C TRP A 46 -2.36 18.72 25.64
N ALA A 47 -1.34 19.38 25.12
CA ALA A 47 -0.05 19.49 25.80
C ALA A 47 0.15 20.89 26.41
N PHE A 48 0.31 20.93 27.73
CA PHE A 48 0.56 22.15 28.51
C PHE A 48 1.99 22.15 29.02
N VAL A 49 2.79 23.10 28.55
CA VAL A 49 4.22 23.17 28.88
C VAL A 49 4.56 24.51 29.52
N GLY A 50 5.24 24.47 30.67
CA GLY A 50 5.64 25.65 31.43
C GLY A 50 5.37 25.54 32.93
N SER A 51 5.50 26.67 33.63
CA SER A 51 5.51 26.73 35.10
C SER A 51 4.21 27.34 35.68
N THR A 52 4.29 28.53 36.27
CA THR A 52 3.23 29.15 37.08
C THR A 52 1.99 29.51 36.25
N GLN A 53 2.18 30.10 35.07
CA GLN A 53 1.06 30.52 34.22
C GLN A 53 0.29 29.32 33.66
N LYS A 54 1.00 28.25 33.27
CA LYS A 54 0.42 26.96 32.87
C LYS A 54 -0.48 26.40 33.97
N ASN A 55 0.01 26.35 35.22
CA ASN A 55 -0.76 25.80 36.33
C ASN A 55 -2.05 26.58 36.60
N LYS A 56 -2.04 27.92 36.45
CA LYS A 56 -3.27 28.73 36.55
C LYS A 56 -4.30 28.33 35.50
N HIS A 57 -3.89 28.25 34.23
CA HIS A 57 -4.78 27.86 33.13
C HIS A 57 -5.32 26.44 33.27
N LEU A 58 -4.51 25.50 33.74
CA LEU A 58 -4.94 24.12 34.01
C LEU A 58 -6.03 24.06 35.07
N HIS A 59 -5.90 24.84 36.16
CA HIS A 59 -6.94 24.94 37.19
C HIS A 59 -8.25 25.55 36.65
N ASP A 60 -8.15 26.55 35.77
CA ASP A 60 -9.33 27.20 35.18
C ASP A 60 -10.06 26.30 34.18
N LEU A 61 -9.30 25.50 33.41
CA LEU A 61 -9.84 24.59 32.40
C LEU A 61 -10.42 23.30 33.00
N PHE A 62 -9.72 22.72 33.98
CA PHE A 62 -10.09 21.44 34.60
C PHE A 62 -10.25 21.59 36.12
N PRO A 63 -11.30 22.29 36.59
CA PRO A 63 -11.47 22.60 38.01
C PRO A 63 -11.71 21.36 38.88
N ALA A 64 -12.17 20.25 38.29
CA ALA A 64 -12.36 18.98 38.98
C ALA A 64 -11.05 18.18 39.16
N SER A 65 -9.97 18.56 38.49
CA SER A 65 -8.69 17.86 38.55
C SER A 65 -7.81 18.35 39.69
N THR A 66 -7.18 17.42 40.41
CA THR A 66 -6.20 17.76 41.45
C THR A 66 -4.81 17.88 40.85
N PHE A 67 -4.21 19.06 40.89
CA PHE A 67 -2.87 19.31 40.36
C PHE A 67 -1.83 19.25 41.48
N THR A 68 -0.94 18.26 41.42
CA THR A 68 0.27 18.22 42.24
C THR A 68 1.40 18.96 41.53
N ARG A 69 2.32 19.56 42.29
CA ARG A 69 3.51 20.26 41.76
C ARG A 69 4.23 19.33 40.77
N ALA A 70 4.57 19.87 39.60
CA ALA A 70 5.29 19.12 38.57
C ALA A 70 6.71 18.80 39.06
N ASP A 71 7.11 17.53 38.97
CA ASP A 71 8.49 17.14 39.20
C ASP A 71 9.33 17.60 38.01
N SER A 72 10.51 18.16 38.27
CA SER A 72 11.42 18.66 37.23
C SER A 72 11.76 17.57 36.21
N GLY A 73 11.59 17.84 34.92
CA GLY A 73 11.87 16.89 33.83
C GLY A 73 10.82 15.78 33.61
N THR A 74 9.67 15.85 34.31
CA THR A 74 8.55 14.89 34.17
C THR A 74 7.38 15.54 33.42
N ILE A 75 6.85 14.83 32.42
CA ILE A 75 5.57 15.11 31.77
C ILE A 75 4.56 14.09 32.29
N ARG A 76 3.48 14.59 32.88
CA ARG A 76 2.36 13.77 33.37
C ARG A 76 1.26 13.75 32.32
N LEU A 77 0.57 12.63 32.20
CA LEU A 77 -0.61 12.48 31.34
C LEU A 77 -1.82 12.18 32.21
N ARG A 78 -2.93 12.85 31.89
CA ARG A 78 -4.19 12.79 32.63
C ARG A 78 -5.35 12.70 31.65
N GLY A 79 -6.42 12.06 32.07
CA GLY A 79 -7.71 12.16 31.38
C GLY A 79 -8.66 13.01 32.22
N ASP A 80 -9.43 13.85 31.55
CA ASP A 80 -10.50 14.60 32.18
C ASP A 80 -11.70 13.69 32.46
N GLU A 81 -12.01 13.47 33.74
CA GLU A 81 -13.11 12.60 34.16
C GLU A 81 -14.49 13.10 33.66
N ALA A 82 -14.64 14.42 33.43
CA ALA A 82 -15.91 14.99 32.96
C ALA A 82 -16.21 14.64 31.50
N THR A 83 -15.18 14.50 30.67
CA THR A 83 -15.31 14.15 29.23
C THR A 83 -15.02 12.68 28.95
N ALA A 84 -14.60 11.90 29.94
CA ALA A 84 -14.27 10.47 29.81
C ALA A 84 -15.32 9.62 29.07
N ALA A 85 -16.61 9.92 29.26
CA ALA A 85 -17.72 9.19 28.67
C ALA A 85 -18.28 9.83 27.39
N SER A 86 -17.75 10.99 26.94
CA SER A 86 -18.17 11.60 25.68
C SER A 86 -17.51 10.91 24.49
N ASP A 87 -18.01 11.17 23.28
CA ASP A 87 -17.39 10.68 22.05
C ASP A 87 -16.00 11.29 21.81
N THR A 88 -15.71 12.45 22.43
CA THR A 88 -14.45 13.20 22.31
C THR A 88 -13.80 13.45 23.68
N PRO A 89 -13.27 12.41 24.35
CA PRO A 89 -12.69 12.58 25.68
C PRO A 89 -11.41 13.40 25.63
N VAL A 90 -11.21 14.31 26.61
CA VAL A 90 -10.01 15.14 26.67
C VAL A 90 -8.94 14.45 27.51
N LEU A 91 -7.83 14.13 26.87
CA LEU A 91 -6.57 13.76 27.51
C LEU A 91 -5.66 14.99 27.50
N PHE A 92 -4.95 15.24 28.60
CA PHE A 92 -4.01 16.34 28.66
C PHE A 92 -2.71 15.95 29.34
N ALA A 93 -1.62 16.41 28.74
CA ALA A 93 -0.28 16.28 29.26
C ALA A 93 0.17 17.61 29.89
N ASP A 94 0.79 17.54 31.07
CA ASP A 94 1.33 18.72 31.74
C ASP A 94 2.76 18.48 32.25
N GLY A 95 3.64 19.46 32.03
CA GLY A 95 5.03 19.36 32.46
C GLY A 95 5.80 20.67 32.39
N ASP A 96 7.01 20.67 32.92
CA ASP A 96 7.98 21.76 32.80
C ASP A 96 9.35 21.14 32.46
N PRO A 97 9.56 20.75 31.18
CA PRO A 97 10.76 20.03 30.76
C PRO A 97 12.03 20.90 30.80
N TRP A 98 11.88 22.22 30.92
CA TRP A 98 13.01 23.17 30.89
C TRP A 98 13.50 23.56 32.28
N ASN A 99 12.77 23.21 33.33
CA ASN A 99 13.08 23.56 34.71
C ASN A 99 13.67 22.35 35.45
N ALA A 100 14.81 21.85 34.99
CA ALA A 100 15.50 20.71 35.61
C ALA A 100 16.97 21.07 35.94
N PRO A 101 17.29 21.41 37.20
CA PRO A 101 18.69 21.54 37.64
C PRO A 101 19.36 20.17 37.88
N VAL A 102 18.59 19.10 38.10
CA VAL A 102 19.05 17.72 38.27
C VAL A 102 18.00 16.78 37.67
N LEU A 103 18.38 15.98 36.67
CA LEU A 103 17.51 14.94 36.11
C LEU A 103 17.55 13.70 37.01
N PRO A 104 16.41 13.00 37.21
CA PRO A 104 16.37 11.83 38.08
C PRO A 104 17.22 10.66 37.53
N ASP A 105 17.90 9.95 38.42
CA ASP A 105 18.59 8.69 38.11
C ASP A 105 17.60 7.63 37.64
N SER A 106 18.00 6.80 36.67
CA SER A 106 17.12 5.87 35.98
C SER A 106 16.64 4.70 36.86
N SER A 107 15.60 4.91 37.68
CA SER A 107 14.86 3.83 38.33
C SER A 107 13.61 3.49 37.51
N LEU A 108 13.63 2.40 36.76
CA LEU A 108 12.48 1.89 36.00
C LEU A 108 11.51 1.13 36.92
N ALA A 109 10.22 1.41 36.84
CA ALA A 109 9.20 0.56 37.46
C ALA A 109 8.82 -0.61 36.54
N SER A 110 8.17 -1.64 37.10
CA SER A 110 7.68 -2.79 36.34
C SER A 110 6.68 -2.37 35.26
N GLY A 111 7.07 -2.46 33.99
CA GLY A 111 6.24 -2.13 32.82
C GLY A 111 6.67 -0.89 32.04
N ASP A 112 7.62 -0.12 32.57
CA ASP A 112 8.18 1.06 31.90
C ASP A 112 9.15 0.67 30.78
N ARG A 113 9.16 1.47 29.71
CA ARG A 113 10.08 1.26 28.58
C ARG A 113 11.18 2.31 28.59
N ARG A 114 12.43 1.85 28.64
CA ARG A 114 13.61 2.70 28.42
C ARG A 114 13.87 2.84 26.94
N ARG A 115 13.92 4.07 26.43
CA ARG A 115 14.36 4.35 25.06
C ARG A 115 15.62 5.22 25.13
N SER A 116 16.77 4.59 24.90
CA SER A 116 18.07 5.27 24.87
C SER A 116 18.34 5.82 23.47
N CYS A 117 18.65 7.12 23.37
CA CYS A 117 19.15 7.71 22.13
C CYS A 117 20.68 7.83 22.21
N PRO A 118 21.45 7.06 21.44
CA PRO A 118 22.92 7.09 21.48
C PRO A 118 23.51 8.43 21.00
N ALA A 119 22.72 9.27 20.32
CA ALA A 119 23.15 10.55 19.76
C ALA A 119 22.85 11.78 20.66
N CYS A 120 22.13 11.60 21.78
CA CYS A 120 21.84 12.68 22.74
C CYS A 120 23.08 13.03 23.59
N SER A 121 24.23 13.29 22.96
CA SER A 121 25.45 13.73 23.63
C SER A 121 25.60 15.25 23.57
N ALA A 122 25.59 15.87 24.75
CA ALA A 122 26.14 17.18 25.15
C ALA A 122 25.89 18.48 24.35
N ILE A 123 25.19 18.53 23.21
CA ILE A 123 24.87 19.80 22.49
C ILE A 123 23.36 20.15 22.56
N ALA A 124 22.58 19.37 23.32
CA ALA A 124 21.12 19.38 23.30
C ALA A 124 20.42 20.52 24.06
N GLY A 125 21.14 21.56 24.50
CA GLY A 125 20.54 22.71 25.19
C GLY A 125 19.80 23.68 24.26
N SER A 126 20.24 23.79 23.00
CA SER A 126 19.71 24.77 22.03
C SER A 126 19.00 24.15 20.82
N ALA A 127 19.34 22.91 20.42
CA ALA A 127 18.80 22.31 19.20
C ALA A 127 17.36 21.76 19.34
N LEU A 128 16.94 21.35 20.55
CA LEU A 128 15.59 20.83 20.82
C LEU A 128 14.50 21.91 20.79
N GLN A 129 14.86 23.19 20.73
CA GLN A 129 13.93 24.31 20.85
C GLN A 129 13.24 24.71 19.54
N SER A 130 13.76 24.31 18.37
CA SER A 130 13.33 24.94 17.10
C SER A 130 12.47 24.07 16.18
N GLU A 131 12.71 22.76 16.06
CA GLU A 131 12.09 21.98 14.96
C GLU A 131 10.94 21.05 15.38
N ALA A 132 10.89 20.62 16.65
CA ALA A 132 9.81 19.74 17.13
C ALA A 132 8.44 20.43 17.22
N PHE A 133 8.42 21.77 17.26
CA PHE A 133 7.20 22.56 17.48
C PHE A 133 6.48 23.00 16.20
N SER A 134 7.02 22.75 15.00
CA SER A 134 6.39 23.19 13.74
C SER A 134 5.08 22.47 13.42
N ALA A 135 4.81 21.32 14.04
CA ALA A 135 3.55 20.57 13.91
C ALA A 135 2.59 20.78 15.10
N VAL A 136 2.96 21.64 16.05
CA VAL A 136 2.17 21.93 17.25
C VAL A 136 1.57 23.33 17.09
N THR A 137 0.24 23.44 17.13
CA THR A 137 -0.41 24.75 17.21
C THR A 137 -0.10 25.37 18.57
N THR A 138 0.86 26.30 18.60
CA THR A 138 1.25 27.01 19.82
C THR A 138 0.31 28.19 20.05
N PHE A 139 -0.45 28.18 21.14
CA PHE A 139 -1.33 29.29 21.49
C PHE A 139 -0.63 30.25 22.48
N PRO A 140 -0.67 31.58 22.24
CA PRO A 140 -0.20 32.56 23.22
C PRO A 140 -1.02 32.47 24.51
N SER A 141 -0.42 32.85 25.64
CA SER A 141 -1.04 32.76 26.96
C SER A 141 -2.22 33.72 27.21
N GLU A 142 -2.63 34.51 26.20
CA GLU A 142 -3.68 35.54 26.30
C GLU A 142 -5.06 35.05 25.78
N VAL A 143 -5.15 33.80 25.32
CA VAL A 143 -6.41 33.25 24.77
C VAL A 143 -7.38 32.88 25.91
N SER A 144 -8.57 33.49 25.90
CA SER A 144 -9.62 33.25 26.90
C SER A 144 -10.21 31.83 26.81
N ARG A 145 -10.74 31.33 27.95
CA ARG A 145 -11.33 29.98 28.10
C ARG A 145 -12.36 29.62 27.00
N GLY A 146 -13.18 30.58 26.56
CA GLY A 146 -14.17 30.38 25.51
C GLY A 146 -13.56 30.23 24.11
N ASN A 147 -12.53 31.03 23.80
CA ASN A 147 -11.86 31.00 22.51
C ASN A 147 -10.98 29.75 22.35
N LEU A 148 -10.32 29.31 23.44
CA LEU A 148 -9.49 28.11 23.41
C LEU A 148 -10.33 26.86 23.12
N LYS A 149 -11.51 26.72 23.74
CA LYS A 149 -12.39 25.57 23.54
C LYS A 149 -12.95 25.51 22.11
N GLY A 150 -13.40 26.64 21.56
CA GLY A 150 -13.90 26.72 20.18
C GLY A 150 -12.83 26.48 19.10
N LEU A 151 -11.58 26.92 19.34
CA LEU A 151 -10.44 26.66 18.45
C LEU A 151 -9.95 25.21 18.51
N LEU A 152 -10.04 24.56 19.68
CA LEU A 152 -9.62 23.16 19.86
C LEU A 152 -10.65 22.16 19.28
N GLU A 153 -11.94 22.50 19.33
CA GLU A 153 -13.01 21.76 18.65
C GLU A 153 -12.86 21.78 17.12
N THR A 154 -12.23 22.81 16.54
CA THR A 154 -12.00 22.93 15.09
C THR A 154 -10.74 22.24 14.58
N CYS A 155 -9.77 21.92 15.45
CA CYS A 155 -8.48 21.33 15.08
C CYS A 155 -8.37 19.81 15.31
N SER A 156 -9.44 19.15 15.76
CA SER A 156 -9.40 17.72 16.08
C SER A 156 -9.57 16.88 14.81
N GLN A 157 -8.53 16.17 14.40
CA GLN A 157 -8.66 15.05 13.47
C GLN A 157 -9.21 13.84 14.23
N ASP A 158 -10.14 13.11 13.63
CA ASP A 158 -10.91 12.01 14.25
C ASP A 158 -10.06 10.75 14.48
N LEU A 159 -8.99 10.83 15.27
CA LEU A 159 -8.20 9.68 15.69
C LEU A 159 -8.91 8.95 16.83
N SER A 160 -9.20 7.66 16.64
CA SER A 160 -9.64 6.81 17.75
C SER A 160 -8.55 6.73 18.84
N GLY A 161 -8.92 6.38 20.07
CA GLY A 161 -7.96 6.20 21.15
C GLY A 161 -6.89 5.15 20.84
N ALA A 162 -7.26 4.08 20.14
CA ALA A 162 -6.31 3.07 19.67
C ALA A 162 -5.31 3.64 18.65
N GLN A 163 -5.79 4.43 17.67
CA GLN A 163 -4.93 5.06 16.67
C GLN A 163 -3.99 6.11 17.30
N LEU A 164 -4.51 6.95 18.20
CA LEU A 164 -3.71 7.93 18.94
C LEU A 164 -2.56 7.26 19.71
N GLN A 165 -2.86 6.17 20.42
CA GLN A 165 -1.85 5.39 21.13
C GLN A 165 -0.79 4.83 20.16
N GLY A 166 -1.21 4.26 19.03
CA GLY A 166 -0.31 3.72 18.02
C GLY A 166 0.63 4.78 17.44
N PHE A 167 0.09 5.95 17.08
CA PHE A 167 0.90 7.07 16.56
C PHE A 167 1.93 7.57 17.56
N LEU A 168 1.55 7.75 18.82
CA LEU A 168 2.47 8.22 19.86
C LEU A 168 3.57 7.20 20.12
N GLN A 169 3.23 5.90 20.18
CA GLN A 169 4.23 4.84 20.35
C GLN A 169 5.23 4.79 19.19
N SER A 170 4.74 4.95 17.96
CA SER A 170 5.56 4.99 16.74
C SER A 170 6.43 6.26 16.67
N ALA A 171 5.87 7.43 17.01
CA ALA A 171 6.62 8.68 17.12
C ALA A 171 7.79 8.57 18.11
N MET A 172 7.53 7.96 19.26
CA MET A 172 8.57 7.71 20.26
C MET A 172 9.62 6.69 19.77
N MET A 173 9.27 5.76 18.87
CA MET A 173 10.25 4.79 18.31
C MET A 173 11.15 5.50 17.29
N CYS A 174 10.58 6.42 16.52
CA CYS A 174 11.32 7.27 15.58
C CYS A 174 12.31 8.17 16.33
N LEU A 175 11.85 8.88 17.37
CA LEU A 175 12.67 9.76 18.19
C LEU A 175 13.88 9.03 18.82
N ALA A 176 13.70 7.77 19.23
CA ALA A 176 14.78 6.97 19.80
C ALA A 176 15.87 6.59 18.78
N LYS A 177 15.53 6.51 17.49
CA LYS A 177 16.45 6.12 16.42
C LYS A 177 17.22 7.30 15.83
N THR A 178 16.56 8.44 15.65
CA THR A 178 17.12 9.60 14.95
C THR A 178 16.51 10.90 15.48
N HIS A 179 17.36 11.91 15.75
CA HIS A 179 16.93 13.24 16.19
C HIS A 179 16.73 14.24 15.04
N SER A 180 17.21 13.91 13.84
CA SER A 180 17.22 14.79 12.66
C SER A 180 15.99 14.64 11.75
N TYR A 181 15.05 13.75 12.11
CA TYR A 181 13.90 13.46 11.26
C TYR A 181 12.61 13.83 11.98
N THR A 182 11.81 14.70 11.35
CA THR A 182 10.46 15.01 11.82
C THR A 182 9.57 13.80 11.63
N TYR A 183 8.91 13.36 12.71
CA TYR A 183 7.99 12.23 12.62
C TYR A 183 6.83 12.58 11.69
N ASN A 184 6.68 11.82 10.62
CA ASN A 184 5.66 12.07 9.60
C ASN A 184 4.45 11.17 9.87
N PHE A 185 3.39 11.75 10.44
CA PHE A 185 2.15 11.04 10.77
C PHE A 185 1.50 10.40 9.55
N VAL A 186 1.49 11.08 8.41
CA VAL A 186 0.94 10.55 7.15
C VAL A 186 1.69 9.29 6.70
N ARG A 187 3.02 9.30 6.73
CA ARG A 187 3.80 8.09 6.38
C ARG A 187 3.59 6.97 7.38
N ALA A 188 3.43 7.32 8.66
CA ALA A 188 3.21 6.35 9.72
C ALA A 188 1.81 5.71 9.70
N THR A 189 0.85 6.27 8.96
CA THR A 189 -0.46 5.61 8.78
C THR A 189 -0.35 4.34 7.97
N ARG A 190 0.66 4.25 7.09
CA ARG A 190 0.82 3.13 6.17
C ARG A 190 1.74 2.07 6.76
N THR A 191 1.18 0.90 7.03
CA THR A 191 1.95 -0.32 7.31
C THR A 191 2.56 -0.91 6.04
N GLN A 192 1.85 -0.80 4.91
CA GLN A 192 2.32 -1.19 3.58
C GLN A 192 2.72 0.03 2.76
N SER A 193 3.93 0.00 2.21
CA SER A 193 4.41 1.05 1.32
C SER A 193 3.57 1.11 0.04
N ILE A 194 3.40 2.32 -0.47
CA ILE A 194 2.82 2.51 -1.80
C ILE A 194 3.75 1.87 -2.84
N PRO A 195 3.22 1.17 -3.86
CA PRO A 195 4.00 0.61 -4.95
C PRO A 195 4.90 1.65 -5.61
N ALA A 196 6.18 1.31 -5.77
CA ALA A 196 7.21 2.24 -6.27
C ALA A 196 6.92 2.75 -7.69
N ASN A 197 6.17 1.97 -8.48
CA ASN A 197 5.79 2.26 -9.86
C ASN A 197 4.47 3.06 -9.97
N LEU A 198 3.86 3.51 -8.87
CA LEU A 198 2.62 4.29 -8.92
C LEU A 198 2.73 5.48 -9.88
N GLY A 199 3.86 6.19 -9.81
CA GLY A 199 4.10 7.33 -10.68
C GLY A 199 4.06 6.95 -12.16
N ASP A 200 4.68 5.82 -12.53
CA ASP A 200 4.69 5.33 -13.92
C ASP A 200 3.27 4.94 -14.35
N SER A 201 2.51 4.29 -13.46
CA SER A 201 1.10 3.95 -13.72
C SER A 201 0.24 5.19 -13.98
N VAL A 202 0.45 6.27 -13.22
CA VAL A 202 -0.24 7.56 -13.42
C VAL A 202 0.19 8.21 -14.74
N GLY A 203 1.48 8.19 -15.07
CA GLY A 203 2.01 8.71 -16.33
C GLY A 203 1.44 7.97 -17.55
N ASP A 204 1.48 6.64 -17.52
CA ASP A 204 0.92 5.77 -18.57
C ASP A 204 -0.59 6.01 -18.73
N PHE A 205 -1.33 6.17 -17.62
CA PHE A 205 -2.76 6.46 -17.67
C PHE A 205 -3.03 7.80 -18.34
N TYR A 206 -2.30 8.84 -17.92
CA TYR A 206 -2.47 10.17 -18.50
C TYR A 206 -2.09 10.21 -19.98
N GLN A 207 -1.06 9.47 -20.39
CA GLN A 207 -0.71 9.32 -21.79
C GLN A 207 -1.85 8.70 -22.61
N LYS A 208 -2.55 7.70 -22.05
CA LYS A 208 -3.76 7.13 -22.67
C LYS A 208 -4.92 8.12 -22.72
N CYS A 209 -5.10 8.94 -21.69
CA CYS A 209 -6.09 10.02 -21.72
C CYS A 209 -5.83 11.00 -22.87
N ILE A 210 -4.57 11.36 -23.12
CA ILE A 210 -4.19 12.23 -24.25
C ILE A 210 -4.52 11.55 -25.58
N GLU A 211 -4.20 10.26 -25.74
CA GLU A 211 -4.48 9.50 -26.98
C GLU A 211 -5.98 9.46 -27.33
N VAL A 212 -6.85 9.45 -26.32
CA VAL A 212 -8.32 9.43 -26.50
C VAL A 212 -8.98 10.81 -26.37
N GLU A 213 -8.18 11.89 -26.31
CA GLU A 213 -8.63 13.28 -26.15
C GLU A 213 -9.51 13.52 -24.90
N LEU A 214 -9.24 12.78 -23.81
CA LEU A 214 -9.94 12.98 -22.54
C LEU A 214 -9.48 14.28 -21.86
N PRO A 215 -10.40 15.13 -21.35
CA PRO A 215 -10.04 16.35 -20.64
C PRO A 215 -9.14 16.10 -19.43
N ASP A 216 -8.15 16.99 -19.20
CA ASP A 216 -7.24 16.92 -18.04
C ASP A 216 -7.99 16.84 -16.70
N LEU A 217 -9.12 17.53 -16.59
CA LEU A 217 -9.96 17.50 -15.39
C LEU A 217 -10.53 16.11 -15.12
N ASP A 218 -10.98 15.40 -16.16
CA ASP A 218 -11.54 14.05 -16.03
C ASP A 218 -10.42 13.03 -15.72
N ALA A 219 -9.25 13.20 -16.32
CA ALA A 219 -8.07 12.42 -15.95
C ALA A 219 -7.69 12.64 -14.48
N ALA A 220 -7.66 13.91 -14.03
CA ALA A 220 -7.35 14.26 -12.65
C ALA A 220 -8.37 13.68 -11.65
N ARG A 221 -9.68 13.76 -11.95
CA ARG A 221 -10.76 13.15 -11.16
C ARG A 221 -10.61 11.64 -11.04
N PHE A 222 -10.29 10.99 -12.16
CA PHE A 222 -10.07 9.56 -12.19
C PHE A 222 -8.86 9.16 -11.35
N ILE A 223 -7.74 9.89 -11.44
CA ILE A 223 -6.55 9.60 -10.62
C ILE A 223 -6.84 9.89 -9.14
N ALA A 224 -7.42 11.05 -8.82
CA ALA A 224 -7.72 11.47 -7.46
C ALA A 224 -8.61 10.45 -6.73
N SER A 225 -9.70 9.99 -7.34
CA SER A 225 -10.56 8.97 -6.73
C SER A 225 -9.87 7.63 -6.49
N ALA A 226 -8.90 7.25 -7.34
CA ALA A 226 -8.08 6.05 -7.11
C ALA A 226 -7.15 6.23 -5.89
N LEU A 227 -6.51 7.40 -5.76
CA LEU A 227 -5.65 7.73 -4.61
C LEU A 227 -6.43 7.86 -3.30
N ILE A 228 -7.68 8.37 -3.37
CA ILE A 228 -8.62 8.41 -2.25
C ILE A 228 -8.96 6.98 -1.81
N MET A 229 -9.31 6.08 -2.74
CA MET A 229 -9.57 4.67 -2.45
C MET A 229 -8.34 3.94 -1.87
N ASP A 230 -7.13 4.31 -2.29
CA ASP A 230 -5.90 3.71 -1.78
C ASP A 230 -5.58 4.14 -0.34
N HIS A 231 -5.77 5.42 0.00
CA HIS A 231 -5.44 5.93 1.35
C HIS A 231 -6.56 5.73 2.37
N TYR A 232 -7.79 6.09 2.00
CA TYR A 232 -8.91 6.20 2.93
C TYR A 232 -9.72 4.90 2.98
N SER A 233 -9.06 3.82 3.37
CA SER A 233 -9.75 2.58 3.72
C SER A 233 -10.42 2.69 5.10
N PRO A 234 -11.43 1.86 5.43
CA PRO A 234 -12.19 2.00 6.68
C PRO A 234 -11.36 1.95 7.98
N GLU A 235 -10.17 1.35 7.94
CA GLU A 235 -9.26 1.22 9.10
C GLU A 235 -8.32 2.42 9.25
N MET A 236 -8.20 3.24 8.20
CA MET A 236 -7.25 4.34 8.12
C MET A 236 -7.82 5.60 8.77
N PRO A 237 -7.00 6.35 9.52
CA PRO A 237 -7.45 7.61 10.12
C PRO A 237 -7.75 8.64 9.03
N LEU A 238 -8.78 9.46 9.26
CA LEU A 238 -9.08 10.59 8.41
C LEU A 238 -8.01 11.67 8.58
N MET A 239 -7.23 11.89 7.52
CA MET A 239 -6.21 12.93 7.44
C MET A 239 -6.54 13.91 6.32
N ASP A 240 -5.98 15.13 6.41
CA ASP A 240 -6.11 16.13 5.34
C ASP A 240 -5.60 15.57 4.00
N PRO A 241 -6.44 15.50 2.95
CA PRO A 241 -6.08 14.95 1.64
C PRO A 241 -4.93 15.70 0.98
N THR A 242 -4.79 17.00 1.25
CA THR A 242 -3.71 17.83 0.71
C THR A 242 -2.37 17.35 1.26
N LEU A 243 -2.28 17.23 2.59
CA LEU A 243 -1.10 16.73 3.27
C LEU A 243 -0.78 15.28 2.87
N VAL A 244 -1.80 14.43 2.73
CA VAL A 244 -1.66 13.04 2.25
C VAL A 244 -1.05 13.02 0.85
N PHE A 245 -1.61 13.78 -0.09
CA PHE A 245 -1.13 13.84 -1.46
C PHE A 245 0.30 14.34 -1.54
N GLN A 246 0.61 15.46 -0.89
CA GLN A 246 1.94 16.08 -0.91
C GLN A 246 3.01 15.17 -0.30
N THR A 247 2.67 14.42 0.75
CA THR A 247 3.61 13.56 1.47
C THR A 247 3.85 12.23 0.76
N LEU A 248 2.79 11.63 0.24
CA LEU A 248 2.80 10.28 -0.28
C LEU A 248 2.89 10.29 -1.80
N TYR A 249 1.90 10.84 -2.50
CA TYR A 249 1.72 10.60 -3.93
C TYR A 249 2.49 11.58 -4.81
N ARG A 250 2.49 12.88 -4.48
CA ARG A 250 3.15 13.93 -5.27
C ARG A 250 4.62 13.63 -5.55
N PRO A 251 5.47 13.23 -4.59
CA PRO A 251 6.87 12.93 -4.87
C PRO A 251 7.07 11.78 -5.85
N MET A 252 6.19 10.77 -5.81
CA MET A 252 6.26 9.63 -6.74
C MET A 252 5.79 10.01 -8.14
N ILE A 253 4.70 10.78 -8.25
CA ILE A 253 4.18 11.25 -9.54
C ILE A 253 5.16 12.22 -10.20
N LEU A 254 5.84 13.07 -9.43
CA LEU A 254 6.89 13.96 -9.91
C LEU A 254 8.25 13.24 -10.10
N ALA A 255 8.38 11.93 -9.86
CA ALA A 255 9.65 11.23 -10.10
C ALA A 255 9.72 10.60 -11.51
N THR A 256 8.65 10.69 -12.30
CA THR A 256 8.43 9.85 -13.48
C THR A 256 8.89 10.50 -14.77
N ASN A 257 9.11 9.67 -15.79
CA ASN A 257 9.46 10.10 -17.14
C ASN A 257 8.60 9.38 -18.19
N PRO A 258 7.91 10.10 -19.10
CA PRO A 258 7.79 11.54 -19.17
C PRO A 258 6.93 12.10 -18.02
N PHE A 259 7.32 13.26 -17.54
CA PHE A 259 6.71 13.89 -16.38
C PHE A 259 5.29 14.40 -16.70
N PRO A 260 4.26 14.06 -15.91
CA PRO A 260 2.93 14.62 -16.10
C PRO A 260 2.97 16.14 -15.86
N PRO A 261 2.29 16.97 -16.67
CA PRO A 261 2.31 18.42 -16.52
C PRO A 261 2.01 18.85 -15.07
N ASN A 262 2.74 19.83 -14.54
CA ASN A 262 2.50 20.36 -13.20
C ASN A 262 1.04 20.82 -13.01
N THR A 263 0.39 21.24 -14.09
CA THR A 263 -1.05 21.56 -14.12
C THR A 263 -1.91 20.36 -13.75
N LEU A 264 -1.65 19.18 -14.32
CA LEU A 264 -2.34 17.93 -13.97
C LEU A 264 -2.08 17.56 -12.51
N VAL A 265 -0.84 17.63 -12.03
CA VAL A 265 -0.50 17.27 -10.65
C VAL A 265 -1.25 18.15 -9.64
N ASN A 266 -1.34 19.46 -9.93
CA ASN A 266 -2.11 20.39 -9.10
C ASN A 266 -3.63 20.12 -9.18
N LEU A 267 -4.13 19.72 -10.35
CA LEU A 267 -5.54 19.32 -10.51
C LEU A 267 -5.84 18.04 -9.71
N ILE A 268 -4.96 17.04 -9.70
CA ILE A 268 -5.14 15.82 -8.90
C ILE A 268 -5.25 16.17 -7.41
N GLU A 269 -4.38 17.07 -6.92
CA GLU A 269 -4.42 17.55 -5.54
C GLU A 269 -5.74 18.25 -5.21
N SER A 270 -6.21 19.15 -6.09
CA SER A 270 -7.48 19.84 -5.88
C SER A 270 -8.68 18.89 -5.92
N GLU A 271 -8.70 17.94 -6.86
CA GLU A 271 -9.79 16.96 -6.93
C GLU A 271 -9.78 16.02 -5.72
N MET A 272 -8.63 15.63 -5.18
CA MET A 272 -8.59 14.87 -3.91
C MET A 272 -9.22 15.67 -2.75
N ALA A 273 -8.95 16.98 -2.67
CA ALA A 273 -9.55 17.85 -1.66
C ALA A 273 -11.07 18.02 -1.87
N ILE A 274 -11.55 18.04 -3.11
CA ILE A 274 -12.98 18.12 -3.45
C ILE A 274 -13.71 16.80 -3.14
N GLU A 275 -13.07 15.66 -3.38
CA GLU A 275 -13.65 14.34 -3.14
C GLU A 275 -13.72 14.01 -1.65
N PHE A 276 -12.74 14.45 -0.86
CA PHE A 276 -12.61 14.06 0.55
C PHE A 276 -13.86 14.30 1.44
N PRO A 277 -14.57 15.45 1.38
CA PRO A 277 -15.79 15.65 2.16
C PRO A 277 -16.91 14.63 1.90
N HIS A 278 -16.93 13.99 0.72
CA HIS A 278 -17.94 12.97 0.39
C HIS A 278 -17.75 11.68 1.20
N LEU A 279 -16.56 11.45 1.77
CA LEU A 279 -16.27 10.32 2.63
C LEU A 279 -17.06 10.33 3.95
N ALA A 280 -17.66 11.46 4.31
CA ALA A 280 -18.59 11.54 5.44
C ALA A 280 -19.87 10.72 5.22
N ASN A 281 -20.27 10.52 3.95
CA ASN A 281 -21.53 9.87 3.60
C ASN A 281 -21.34 8.49 2.93
N TYR A 282 -20.18 8.27 2.31
CA TYR A 282 -19.92 7.10 1.47
C TYR A 282 -18.51 6.58 1.70
N THR A 283 -18.29 5.28 1.47
CA THR A 283 -16.93 4.74 1.51
C THR A 283 -16.14 5.23 0.30
N SER A 284 -14.81 5.27 0.42
CA SER A 284 -13.92 5.59 -0.70
C SER A 284 -14.08 4.63 -1.88
N LEU A 285 -14.45 3.37 -1.59
CA LEU A 285 -14.80 2.35 -2.57
C LEU A 285 -16.10 2.67 -3.31
N ASP A 286 -17.15 3.06 -2.59
CA ASP A 286 -18.43 3.48 -3.19
C ASP A 286 -18.24 4.70 -4.09
N GLN A 287 -17.44 5.66 -3.64
CA GLN A 287 -17.14 6.87 -4.39
C GLN A 287 -16.38 6.54 -5.69
N ARG A 288 -15.37 5.67 -5.60
CA ARG A 288 -14.64 5.16 -6.77
C ARG A 288 -15.57 4.45 -7.76
N LYS A 289 -16.45 3.57 -7.27
CA LYS A 289 -17.45 2.88 -8.10
C LYS A 289 -18.35 3.88 -8.83
N ARG A 290 -18.89 4.87 -8.10
CA ARG A 290 -19.75 5.91 -8.67
C ARG A 290 -19.06 6.68 -9.76
N LEU A 291 -17.84 7.16 -9.53
CA LEU A 291 -17.09 7.93 -10.53
C LEU A 291 -16.92 7.16 -11.83
N MET A 292 -16.59 5.87 -11.76
CA MET A 292 -16.41 5.04 -12.96
C MET A 292 -17.75 4.79 -13.68
N THR A 293 -18.84 4.61 -12.93
CA THR A 293 -20.16 4.30 -13.52
C THR A 293 -21.03 5.51 -13.90
N ALA A 294 -20.76 6.70 -13.35
CA ALA A 294 -21.68 7.85 -13.40
C ALA A 294 -22.04 8.30 -14.82
N ASN A 295 -21.06 8.25 -15.72
CA ASN A 295 -21.21 8.69 -17.11
C ASN A 295 -21.18 7.51 -18.10
N ASN A 296 -21.61 6.33 -17.65
CA ASN A 296 -21.83 5.11 -18.44
C ASN A 296 -20.82 4.89 -19.59
N GLY A 297 -19.60 4.49 -19.24
CA GLY A 297 -18.55 4.26 -20.23
C GLY A 297 -17.76 5.49 -20.66
N HIS A 298 -17.80 6.60 -19.91
CA HIS A 298 -16.95 7.79 -20.15
C HIS A 298 -15.46 7.46 -20.26
N TYR A 299 -15.02 6.46 -19.49
CA TYR A 299 -13.63 6.00 -19.48
C TYR A 299 -13.40 4.74 -20.34
N SER A 300 -14.42 4.29 -21.10
CA SER A 300 -14.40 3.03 -21.87
C SER A 300 -13.30 2.99 -22.94
N ALA A 301 -13.00 4.13 -23.56
CA ALA A 301 -11.98 4.25 -24.59
C ALA A 301 -10.55 4.02 -24.05
N ILE A 302 -10.36 4.18 -22.74
CA ILE A 302 -9.06 4.00 -22.10
C ILE A 302 -8.80 2.50 -21.98
N LYS A 303 -7.81 2.00 -22.71
CA LYS A 303 -7.35 0.62 -22.65
C LYS A 303 -5.85 0.56 -22.41
N SER A 304 -5.43 -0.37 -21.55
CA SER A 304 -4.01 -0.63 -21.31
C SER A 304 -3.79 -2.05 -20.85
N ASN A 305 -2.73 -2.67 -21.35
CA ASN A 305 -2.21 -3.94 -20.88
C ASN A 305 -1.11 -3.79 -19.81
N ARG A 306 -0.74 -2.54 -19.46
CA ARG A 306 0.32 -2.24 -18.48
C ARG A 306 -0.22 -1.74 -17.15
N ILE A 307 -1.29 -0.94 -17.19
CA ILE A 307 -1.85 -0.27 -16.02
C ILE A 307 -3.25 -0.77 -15.69
N TYR A 308 -3.59 -0.75 -14.40
CA TYR A 308 -4.94 -1.01 -13.96
C TYR A 308 -5.80 0.22 -13.89
N LEU A 309 -6.95 0.14 -14.53
CA LEU A 309 -7.89 1.24 -14.53
C LEU A 309 -8.73 1.27 -13.25
N TYR A 310 -8.87 0.17 -12.51
CA TYR A 310 -9.69 0.17 -11.29
C TYR A 310 -9.03 0.89 -10.11
N CYS A 311 -7.75 0.61 -9.82
CA CYS A 311 -7.04 1.21 -8.68
C CYS A 311 -5.83 2.07 -9.04
N LEU A 312 -5.27 1.99 -10.26
CA LEU A 312 -4.02 2.65 -10.68
C LEU A 312 -2.75 2.31 -9.86
N VAL A 313 -2.89 1.59 -8.75
CA VAL A 313 -1.84 1.37 -7.76
C VAL A 313 -1.08 0.06 -7.98
N HIS A 314 -1.78 -0.99 -8.43
CA HIS A 314 -1.20 -2.34 -8.61
C HIS A 314 -0.88 -2.64 -10.10
N THR A 315 -0.34 -3.83 -10.43
CA THR A 315 0.04 -4.28 -11.81
C THR A 315 -0.86 -5.37 -12.43
N ALA A 316 -1.28 -5.21 -13.71
CA ALA A 316 -2.22 -6.06 -14.49
C ALA A 316 -2.24 -7.59 -14.21
N GLN A 317 -3.40 -8.21 -13.92
CA GLN A 317 -3.56 -9.63 -13.52
C GLN A 317 -4.74 -10.26 -14.27
N HIS A 318 -5.95 -9.71 -14.12
CA HIS A 318 -7.17 -10.26 -14.73
C HIS A 318 -7.64 -9.39 -15.89
N PHE A 319 -7.94 -10.01 -17.03
CA PHE A 319 -8.33 -9.33 -18.26
C PHE A 319 -9.73 -9.79 -18.69
N PRO A 320 -10.78 -9.00 -18.40
CA PRO A 320 -12.12 -9.28 -18.91
C PRO A 320 -12.17 -9.10 -20.44
N PRO A 321 -13.19 -9.63 -21.12
CA PRO A 321 -13.37 -9.50 -22.57
C PRO A 321 -13.38 -8.05 -23.12
N CYS A 322 -13.64 -7.05 -22.27
CA CYS A 322 -13.60 -5.64 -22.65
C CYS A 322 -12.19 -5.02 -22.64
N ASP A 323 -11.17 -5.76 -22.21
CA ASP A 323 -9.76 -5.37 -22.02
C ASP A 323 -9.49 -4.38 -20.86
N HIS A 324 -10.48 -4.09 -20.00
CA HIS A 324 -10.27 -3.25 -18.82
C HIS A 324 -9.78 -4.09 -17.63
N ALA A 325 -8.46 -4.28 -17.56
CA ALA A 325 -7.82 -5.13 -16.56
C ALA A 325 -8.06 -4.69 -15.09
N LEU A 326 -8.05 -5.66 -14.17
CA LEU A 326 -8.18 -5.44 -12.72
C LEU A 326 -7.30 -6.39 -11.87
N CYS A 327 -6.97 -6.00 -10.63
CA CYS A 327 -6.18 -6.83 -9.70
C CYS A 327 -7.05 -7.70 -8.81
N ASP A 328 -6.41 -8.67 -8.14
CA ASP A 328 -7.02 -9.51 -7.09
C ASP A 328 -7.73 -8.67 -6.03
N LEU A 329 -7.10 -7.59 -5.58
CA LEU A 329 -7.68 -6.72 -4.55
C LEU A 329 -8.91 -5.96 -5.09
N CYS A 330 -8.92 -5.59 -6.36
CA CYS A 330 -10.09 -4.99 -7.00
C CYS A 330 -11.20 -6.02 -7.24
N ALA A 331 -10.84 -7.28 -7.56
CA ALA A 331 -11.81 -8.38 -7.66
C ALA A 331 -12.48 -8.62 -6.30
N GLN A 332 -11.70 -8.66 -5.22
CA GLN A 332 -12.21 -8.76 -3.85
C GLN A 332 -13.09 -7.56 -3.45
N ARG A 333 -12.72 -6.35 -3.88
CA ARG A 333 -13.42 -5.10 -3.52
C ARG A 333 -14.72 -4.87 -4.29
N PHE A 334 -14.75 -5.21 -5.57
CA PHE A 334 -15.86 -4.88 -6.48
C PHE A 334 -16.66 -6.09 -6.96
N GLY A 335 -16.10 -7.30 -6.89
CA GLY A 335 -16.76 -8.54 -7.28
C GLY A 335 -17.76 -9.04 -6.24
N SER A 336 -18.70 -9.86 -6.71
CA SER A 336 -19.61 -10.61 -5.85
C SER A 336 -18.94 -11.91 -5.41
N ILE A 337 -19.13 -12.30 -4.15
CA ILE A 337 -18.56 -13.53 -3.60
C ILE A 337 -19.33 -14.72 -4.17
N SER A 338 -18.61 -15.73 -4.66
CA SER A 338 -19.21 -17.00 -5.07
C SER A 338 -19.75 -17.76 -3.84
N VAL A 339 -20.94 -18.35 -3.96
CA VAL A 339 -21.62 -19.03 -2.83
C VAL A 339 -20.88 -20.31 -2.43
N ASP A 340 -20.20 -20.96 -3.38
CA ASP A 340 -19.73 -22.33 -3.23
C ASP A 340 -18.21 -22.44 -3.00
N THR A 341 -17.43 -21.39 -3.28
CA THR A 341 -15.95 -21.41 -3.20
C THR A 341 -15.40 -20.15 -2.54
N GLU A 342 -14.59 -20.31 -1.49
CA GLU A 342 -13.91 -19.19 -0.83
C GLU A 342 -12.87 -18.57 -1.77
N TYR A 343 -12.72 -17.24 -1.73
CA TYR A 343 -11.78 -16.46 -2.57
C TYR A 343 -12.01 -16.53 -4.08
N GLN A 344 -13.21 -16.95 -4.49
CA GLN A 344 -13.70 -16.82 -5.85
C GLN A 344 -14.65 -15.63 -5.96
N PHE A 345 -14.38 -14.74 -6.91
CA PHE A 345 -15.13 -13.51 -7.14
C PHE A 345 -15.70 -13.46 -8.55
N THR A 346 -16.96 -13.11 -8.66
CA THR A 346 -17.63 -12.93 -9.95
C THR A 346 -17.76 -11.45 -10.26
N LEU A 347 -17.45 -11.09 -11.51
CA LEU A 347 -17.72 -9.77 -12.05
C LEU A 347 -18.79 -9.86 -13.12
N ASP A 348 -19.95 -9.28 -12.83
CA ASP A 348 -21.11 -9.23 -13.72
C ASP A 348 -21.09 -8.02 -14.67
N GLN A 349 -20.29 -7.01 -14.33
CA GLN A 349 -20.20 -5.76 -15.09
C GLN A 349 -18.81 -5.14 -14.95
N CYS A 350 -18.24 -4.66 -16.05
CA CYS A 350 -17.05 -3.82 -15.99
C CYS A 350 -17.44 -2.41 -15.52
N LEU A 351 -16.78 -1.87 -14.50
CA LEU A 351 -17.08 -0.54 -13.98
C LEU A 351 -16.56 0.60 -14.88
N VAL A 352 -15.60 0.32 -15.76
CA VAL A 352 -14.95 1.32 -16.62
C VAL A 352 -15.73 1.55 -17.91
N CYS A 353 -16.13 0.48 -18.62
CA CYS A 353 -16.98 0.59 -19.81
C CYS A 353 -18.46 0.38 -19.55
N CYS A 354 -18.85 -0.11 -18.37
CA CYS A 354 -20.23 -0.47 -18.02
C CYS A 354 -20.83 -1.62 -18.84
N ASP A 355 -20.03 -2.33 -19.64
CA ASP A 355 -20.48 -3.52 -20.36
C ASP A 355 -20.74 -4.70 -19.42
N THR A 356 -21.81 -5.45 -19.69
CA THR A 356 -22.08 -6.72 -19.01
C THR A 356 -20.96 -7.70 -19.33
N THR A 357 -20.38 -8.30 -18.30
CA THR A 357 -19.36 -9.32 -18.43
C THR A 357 -19.68 -10.46 -17.48
N SER A 358 -19.11 -11.64 -17.70
CA SER A 358 -19.20 -12.74 -16.76
C SER A 358 -17.82 -13.36 -16.68
N MET A 359 -17.06 -12.93 -15.67
CA MET A 359 -15.73 -13.43 -15.39
C MET A 359 -15.71 -13.93 -13.95
N ILE A 360 -15.23 -15.16 -13.79
CA ILE A 360 -14.91 -15.75 -12.50
C ILE A 360 -13.42 -15.54 -12.27
N ILE A 361 -13.07 -15.01 -11.11
CA ILE A 361 -11.70 -14.71 -10.71
C ILE A 361 -11.39 -15.49 -9.44
N ASP A 362 -10.48 -16.43 -9.54
CA ASP A 362 -9.93 -17.15 -8.41
C ASP A 362 -8.72 -16.39 -7.87
N VAL A 363 -8.79 -15.97 -6.60
CA VAL A 363 -7.71 -15.27 -5.93
C VAL A 363 -6.98 -16.23 -5.00
N LEU A 364 -5.66 -16.23 -5.05
CA LEU A 364 -4.85 -17.04 -4.15
C LEU A 364 -5.12 -16.65 -2.69
N LEU A 365 -5.36 -17.65 -1.86
CA LEU A 365 -5.55 -17.50 -0.42
C LEU A 365 -4.33 -16.82 0.22
N PRO A 366 -4.51 -15.81 1.10
CA PRO A 366 -3.39 -15.14 1.78
C PRO A 366 -2.50 -16.06 2.62
N THR A 367 -3.01 -17.25 2.99
CA THR A 367 -2.32 -18.26 3.78
C THR A 367 -1.69 -19.37 2.94
N MET A 368 -1.84 -19.31 1.62
CA MET A 368 -1.33 -20.31 0.69
C MET A 368 -0.11 -19.75 -0.03
N ASP A 369 0.97 -20.53 -0.07
CA ASP A 369 2.13 -20.20 -0.90
C ASP A 369 1.82 -20.56 -2.36
N PRO A 370 2.23 -19.70 -3.33
CA PRO A 370 2.00 -19.98 -4.74
C PRO A 370 2.74 -21.25 -5.15
N SER A 371 2.04 -22.12 -5.85
CA SER A 371 2.53 -23.37 -6.39
C SER A 371 2.94 -23.17 -7.86
N ILE A 372 4.19 -23.50 -8.19
CA ILE A 372 4.76 -23.28 -9.52
C ILE A 372 5.08 -24.62 -10.17
N LEU A 373 4.54 -24.85 -11.37
CA LEU A 373 4.93 -25.97 -12.24
C LEU A 373 5.99 -25.48 -13.24
N ALA A 374 7.19 -26.05 -13.17
CA ALA A 374 8.24 -25.77 -14.15
C ALA A 374 8.38 -26.93 -15.14
N ILE A 375 8.18 -26.67 -16.44
CA ILE A 375 8.31 -27.68 -17.50
C ILE A 375 9.51 -27.32 -18.40
N ASP A 376 10.59 -28.07 -18.23
CA ASP A 376 11.82 -27.88 -19.01
C ASP A 376 11.68 -28.36 -20.46
N GLY A 377 12.32 -27.61 -21.37
CA GLY A 377 12.46 -27.97 -22.77
C GLY A 377 13.47 -29.09 -22.98
N GLY A 378 13.08 -30.12 -23.74
CA GLY A 378 13.93 -31.28 -24.03
C GLY A 378 13.86 -31.77 -25.48
N GLY A 379 13.16 -31.04 -26.36
CA GLY A 379 12.77 -31.56 -27.67
C GLY A 379 11.83 -32.75 -27.48
N VAL A 380 12.09 -33.89 -28.13
CA VAL A 380 11.25 -35.09 -28.06
C VAL A 380 11.17 -35.79 -26.70
N ARG A 381 11.86 -35.29 -25.66
CA ARG A 381 12.06 -35.96 -24.36
C ARG A 381 11.05 -35.57 -23.27
N GLY A 382 9.87 -35.05 -23.62
CA GLY A 382 8.83 -34.78 -22.62
C GLY A 382 8.35 -36.10 -21.99
N GLU A 383 8.58 -36.28 -20.69
CA GLU A 383 8.13 -37.42 -19.90
C GLU A 383 7.02 -36.97 -18.93
N TYR A 384 5.94 -37.76 -18.82
CA TYR A 384 4.66 -37.30 -18.27
C TYR A 384 4.46 -37.65 -16.79
N LEU A 385 3.92 -36.69 -16.04
CA LEU A 385 3.47 -36.84 -14.65
C LEU A 385 1.99 -37.24 -14.60
N GLY A 386 1.71 -38.55 -14.56
CA GLY A 386 0.45 -39.15 -14.05
C GLY A 386 -0.89 -38.69 -14.66
N ASP A 387 -1.99 -39.20 -14.07
CA ASP A 387 -3.38 -38.95 -14.51
C ASP A 387 -4.07 -37.81 -13.71
N CYS A 388 -3.31 -36.90 -13.07
CA CYS A 388 -3.89 -35.78 -12.33
C CYS A 388 -4.15 -34.56 -13.24
N ARG A 389 -5.18 -33.77 -12.92
CA ARG A 389 -5.39 -32.45 -13.56
C ARG A 389 -4.40 -31.45 -12.97
N LEU A 390 -3.23 -31.33 -13.61
CA LEU A 390 -2.19 -30.37 -13.19
C LEU A 390 -2.71 -28.91 -13.19
N GLN A 391 -3.70 -28.59 -14.03
CA GLN A 391 -4.35 -27.28 -14.13
C GLN A 391 -4.96 -26.80 -12.81
N ASP A 392 -5.45 -27.74 -11.98
CA ASP A 392 -6.17 -27.44 -10.73
C ASP A 392 -5.23 -27.43 -9.51
N VAL A 393 -3.94 -27.75 -9.70
CA VAL A 393 -2.97 -27.96 -8.62
C VAL A 393 -1.94 -26.84 -8.55
N PHE A 394 -1.62 -26.21 -9.69
CA PHE A 394 -0.56 -25.21 -9.80
C PHE A 394 -1.12 -23.83 -10.14
N ASP A 395 -0.58 -22.78 -9.53
CA ASP A 395 -1.00 -21.39 -9.73
C ASP A 395 -0.29 -20.71 -10.91
N LEU A 396 0.95 -21.13 -11.19
CA LEU A 396 1.75 -20.61 -12.29
C LEU A 396 2.51 -21.72 -12.99
N ASP A 397 2.38 -21.77 -14.31
CA ASP A 397 3.15 -22.67 -15.15
C ASP A 397 4.27 -21.89 -15.84
N VAL A 398 5.50 -22.39 -15.73
CA VAL A 398 6.70 -21.80 -16.33
C VAL A 398 7.35 -22.84 -17.23
N SER A 399 7.28 -22.60 -18.53
CA SER A 399 7.59 -23.63 -19.51
C SER A 399 8.55 -23.13 -20.58
N THR A 400 9.48 -23.98 -21.00
CA THR A 400 10.49 -23.62 -22.03
C THR A 400 10.43 -24.55 -23.24
N SER A 401 10.50 -23.98 -24.45
CA SER A 401 10.53 -24.72 -25.72
C SER A 401 9.40 -25.76 -25.84
N SER A 402 9.71 -27.06 -25.96
CA SER A 402 8.72 -28.14 -26.03
C SER A 402 7.77 -28.18 -24.83
N GLY A 403 8.26 -27.82 -23.63
CA GLY A 403 7.42 -27.72 -22.45
C GLY A 403 6.32 -26.66 -22.61
N GLY A 404 6.62 -25.56 -23.30
CA GLY A 404 5.65 -24.50 -23.58
C GLY A 404 4.49 -24.95 -24.48
N LEU A 405 4.72 -25.91 -25.37
CA LEU A 405 3.64 -26.48 -26.21
C LEU A 405 2.72 -27.40 -25.40
N THR A 406 3.28 -28.15 -24.44
CA THR A 406 2.50 -28.98 -23.52
C THR A 406 1.67 -28.09 -22.60
N ASP A 407 2.30 -27.07 -22.03
CA ASP A 407 1.67 -26.07 -21.17
C ASP A 407 0.56 -25.30 -21.89
N PHE A 408 0.81 -24.88 -23.13
CA PHE A 408 -0.21 -24.23 -23.96
C PHE A 408 -1.44 -25.13 -24.19
N GLY A 409 -1.23 -26.42 -24.46
CA GLY A 409 -2.34 -27.38 -24.58
C GLY A 409 -3.11 -27.57 -23.27
N LEU A 410 -2.40 -27.61 -22.14
CA LEU A 410 -3.01 -27.73 -20.82
C LEU A 410 -3.79 -26.48 -20.44
N ARG A 411 -3.23 -25.28 -20.56
CA ARG A 411 -3.82 -24.04 -20.05
C ARG A 411 -4.72 -23.33 -21.05
N ALA A 412 -4.26 -23.11 -22.27
CA ALA A 412 -5.01 -22.33 -23.26
C ALA A 412 -6.16 -23.13 -23.88
N LEU A 413 -5.96 -24.44 -24.07
CA LEU A 413 -6.97 -25.32 -24.68
C LEU A 413 -7.70 -26.21 -23.66
N ASN A 414 -7.32 -26.16 -22.38
CA ASN A 414 -7.91 -26.98 -21.31
C ASN A 414 -7.93 -28.49 -21.62
N LEU A 415 -6.90 -28.99 -22.32
CA LEU A 415 -6.80 -30.39 -22.74
C LEU A 415 -6.28 -31.26 -21.59
N LEU A 416 -6.60 -32.55 -21.64
CA LEU A 416 -6.01 -33.52 -20.71
C LEU A 416 -4.55 -33.80 -21.07
N ILE A 417 -3.73 -34.16 -20.08
CA ILE A 417 -2.30 -34.50 -20.27
C ILE A 417 -2.10 -35.54 -21.38
N GLN A 418 -2.98 -36.54 -21.45
CA GLN A 418 -2.91 -37.60 -22.46
C GLN A 418 -3.16 -37.06 -23.89
N GLU A 419 -4.02 -36.06 -24.03
CA GLU A 419 -4.30 -35.41 -25.31
C GLU A 419 -3.14 -34.51 -25.72
N CYS A 420 -2.59 -33.73 -24.77
CA CYS A 420 -1.35 -32.98 -24.98
C CYS A 420 -0.20 -33.92 -25.41
N ALA A 421 -0.12 -35.12 -24.84
CA ALA A 421 0.87 -36.11 -25.21
C ALA A 421 0.71 -36.63 -26.65
N ALA A 422 -0.53 -36.91 -27.05
CA ALA A 422 -0.83 -37.34 -28.41
C ALA A 422 -0.53 -36.23 -29.43
N ILE A 423 -0.88 -34.98 -29.12
CA ILE A 423 -0.58 -33.81 -29.94
C ILE A 423 0.93 -33.63 -30.05
N PHE A 424 1.65 -33.70 -28.93
CA PHE A 424 3.10 -33.56 -28.90
C PHE A 424 3.82 -34.65 -29.69
N ASP A 425 3.42 -35.91 -29.54
CA ASP A 425 4.00 -37.02 -30.32
C ASP A 425 3.76 -36.85 -31.82
N ARG A 426 2.54 -36.42 -32.22
CA ARG A 426 2.24 -36.11 -33.62
C ARG A 426 3.08 -34.94 -34.13
N LEU A 427 3.21 -33.87 -33.35
CA LEU A 427 4.02 -32.70 -33.67
C LEU A 427 5.50 -33.09 -33.82
N ALA A 428 6.05 -33.84 -32.86
CA ALA A 428 7.43 -34.33 -32.89
C ALA A 428 7.70 -35.19 -34.13
N ARG A 429 6.81 -36.11 -34.49
CA ARG A 429 6.97 -36.93 -35.70
C ARG A 429 7.00 -36.07 -36.94
N CYS A 430 6.06 -35.15 -37.11
CA CYS A 430 5.99 -34.30 -38.30
C CYS A 430 7.19 -33.32 -38.40
N LEU A 431 7.65 -32.75 -37.28
CA LEU A 431 8.78 -31.82 -37.25
C LEU A 431 10.13 -32.50 -37.49
N PHE A 432 10.33 -33.66 -36.88
CA PHE A 432 11.61 -34.36 -36.91
C PHE A 432 11.68 -35.44 -38.00
N GLU A 433 10.60 -35.67 -38.77
CA GLU A 433 10.54 -36.68 -39.83
C GLU A 433 11.59 -36.46 -40.93
N LYS A 434 11.78 -35.21 -41.36
CA LYS A 434 12.65 -34.87 -42.50
C LYS A 434 13.59 -33.71 -42.18
N ARG A 435 14.79 -34.06 -41.73
CA ARG A 435 15.91 -33.11 -41.65
C ARG A 435 16.21 -32.52 -43.02
N ARG A 436 16.52 -31.22 -43.11
CA ARG A 436 16.86 -30.59 -44.41
C ARG A 436 17.98 -31.37 -45.08
N ARG A 437 17.75 -31.74 -46.36
CA ARG A 437 18.73 -32.54 -47.12
C ARG A 437 20.04 -31.78 -47.25
N PRO A 438 21.18 -32.42 -47.03
CA PRO A 438 22.44 -31.70 -47.05
C PRO A 438 22.83 -31.27 -48.46
N ALA A 439 23.28 -30.01 -48.62
CA ALA A 439 23.75 -29.46 -49.90
C ALA A 439 24.80 -30.40 -50.54
N PHE A 440 24.73 -30.65 -51.85
CA PHE A 440 25.65 -31.51 -52.61
C PHE A 440 25.57 -33.03 -52.30
N LEU A 441 24.45 -33.67 -52.67
CA LEU A 441 24.21 -35.13 -52.50
C LEU A 441 25.33 -36.03 -53.08
N TRP A 442 26.09 -35.54 -54.07
CA TRP A 442 27.07 -36.31 -54.83
C TRP A 442 28.46 -36.40 -54.17
N LEU A 443 28.73 -35.63 -53.11
CA LEU A 443 30.03 -35.65 -52.41
C LEU A 443 30.02 -36.66 -51.24
N PRO A 444 31.00 -37.58 -51.18
CA PRO A 444 31.07 -38.61 -50.13
C PRO A 444 31.31 -37.99 -48.73
N PRO A 445 30.70 -38.57 -47.68
CA PRO A 445 30.69 -37.99 -46.32
C PRO A 445 32.08 -37.88 -45.68
N SER A 446 33.08 -38.59 -46.20
CA SER A 446 34.45 -38.66 -45.69
C SER A 446 35.34 -37.45 -46.04
N ILE A 447 34.98 -36.64 -47.05
CA ILE A 447 35.91 -35.62 -47.59
C ILE A 447 35.64 -34.20 -47.06
N LEU A 448 34.42 -33.90 -46.60
CA LEU A 448 34.04 -32.52 -46.22
C LEU A 448 33.15 -32.40 -44.97
N GLY A 449 33.23 -33.37 -44.06
CA GLY A 449 32.42 -33.55 -42.84
C GLY A 449 31.67 -32.32 -42.31
N ARG A 450 32.17 -31.69 -41.22
CA ARG A 450 31.51 -30.57 -40.53
C ARG A 450 31.26 -29.35 -41.43
N ILE A 451 32.12 -29.09 -42.43
CA ILE A 451 32.06 -27.90 -43.31
C ILE A 451 30.75 -27.86 -44.10
N ARG A 452 30.27 -29.02 -44.57
CA ARG A 452 28.97 -29.16 -45.25
C ARG A 452 27.80 -28.77 -44.33
N GLN A 453 27.90 -29.12 -43.06
CA GLN A 453 26.92 -28.81 -42.01
C GLN A 453 26.94 -27.31 -41.66
N TRP A 454 28.12 -26.72 -41.54
CA TRP A 454 28.30 -25.27 -41.35
C TRP A 454 27.75 -24.46 -42.52
N TYR A 455 27.96 -24.89 -43.76
CA TYR A 455 27.39 -24.21 -44.94
C TYR A 455 25.85 -24.29 -44.97
N LEU A 456 25.28 -25.43 -44.58
CA LEU A 456 23.83 -25.56 -44.42
C LEU A 456 23.31 -24.64 -43.31
N TRP A 457 23.94 -24.61 -42.14
CA TRP A 457 23.53 -23.72 -41.05
C TRP A 457 23.66 -22.25 -41.46
N TRP A 458 24.75 -21.86 -42.12
CA TRP A 458 24.95 -20.50 -42.65
C TRP A 458 23.85 -20.09 -43.64
N ARG A 459 23.46 -20.99 -44.55
CA ARG A 459 22.51 -20.65 -45.64
C ARG A 459 21.06 -20.63 -45.16
N HIS A 460 20.73 -21.45 -44.19
CA HIS A 460 19.36 -21.85 -43.90
C HIS A 460 18.94 -21.60 -42.45
N ASP A 461 19.86 -21.10 -41.60
CA ASP A 461 19.72 -20.76 -40.18
C ASP A 461 19.24 -21.88 -39.24
N SER A 462 18.79 -23.02 -39.76
CA SER A 462 18.31 -24.15 -38.95
C SER A 462 18.38 -25.50 -39.68
N CYS A 463 18.35 -26.59 -38.88
CA CYS A 463 18.36 -27.98 -39.38
C CYS A 463 17.01 -28.44 -39.97
N TYR A 464 15.93 -27.73 -39.69
CA TYR A 464 14.54 -28.12 -39.98
C TYR A 464 13.84 -26.98 -40.71
N ASN A 465 12.73 -27.26 -41.37
CA ASN A 465 11.99 -26.20 -42.05
C ASN A 465 11.06 -25.48 -41.08
N GLY A 466 11.37 -24.23 -40.73
CA GLY A 466 10.54 -23.43 -39.82
C GLY A 466 9.10 -23.22 -40.29
N SER A 467 8.86 -23.10 -41.60
CA SER A 467 7.50 -22.95 -42.11
C SER A 467 6.59 -24.16 -41.83
N VAL A 468 7.19 -25.35 -41.73
CA VAL A 468 6.46 -26.58 -41.39
C VAL A 468 6.06 -26.57 -39.91
N PHE A 469 6.84 -25.90 -39.05
CA PHE A 469 6.51 -25.74 -37.64
C PHE A 469 5.24 -24.91 -37.47
N ASP A 470 5.18 -23.74 -38.12
CA ASP A 470 4.04 -22.82 -38.01
C ASP A 470 2.75 -23.45 -38.56
N ASP A 471 2.82 -24.10 -39.73
CA ASP A 471 1.67 -24.79 -40.34
C ASP A 471 1.10 -25.90 -39.44
N ILE A 472 1.98 -26.68 -38.79
CA ILE A 472 1.59 -27.78 -37.90
C ILE A 472 1.03 -27.24 -36.58
N LEU A 473 1.62 -26.19 -36.03
CA LEU A 473 1.10 -25.55 -34.82
C LEU A 473 -0.31 -25.02 -35.07
N GLN A 474 -0.52 -24.30 -36.16
CA GLN A 474 -1.84 -23.78 -36.53
C GLN A 474 -2.86 -24.90 -36.80
N GLN A 475 -2.41 -26.03 -37.37
CA GLN A 475 -3.28 -27.19 -37.58
C GLN A 475 -3.67 -27.90 -36.27
N LEU A 476 -2.75 -28.02 -35.31
CA LEU A 476 -2.96 -28.81 -34.09
C LEU A 476 -3.55 -28.00 -32.94
N TYR A 477 -3.24 -26.71 -32.86
CA TYR A 477 -3.66 -25.83 -31.77
C TYR A 477 -4.71 -24.79 -32.17
N GLY A 478 -5.02 -24.65 -33.48
CA GLY A 478 -6.02 -23.71 -33.97
C GLY A 478 -5.45 -22.33 -34.32
N ASN A 479 -6.35 -21.37 -34.59
CA ASN A 479 -6.02 -19.96 -34.87
C ASN A 479 -5.94 -19.12 -33.61
#